data_AF-A0A1Q6QM96-F1
#
_entry.id   AF-A0A1Q6QM96-F1
#
_cell.length_a   1.000
_cell.length_b   1.000
_cell.length_c   1.000
_cell.angle_alpha   90.00
_cell.angle_beta   90.00
_cell.angle_gamma   90.00
#
_symmetry.space_group_name_H-M   'P 1'
#
loop_
_entity.id
_entity.type
_entity.pdbx_description
1 polymer ?
#
loop_
_entity_poly.entity_id
_entity_poly.type
_entity_poly.pdbx_seq_one_letter_code
_entity_poly.pdbx_strand_id
1 'polypeptide(L)'
;MWPIPRLTDNKLTVAANGDATFTVTIQLTEAGKKYLDDNFPNGSYVEGFTFLTAEDDEGVSLSVPFLGFYGDWGSLTVFDGDPGEQQNMLGTALADIDTAGSGYFVGVNNTSSAYNESKMAYGPQRGNRQLVARVSLLRNVYSVEETVTDEDGNLIYTTGDLGMVRKTYGVATQTGIQYTALLYTPGWAGRTMKDGVNDAGDWAESGKWYTYTIQATPVGSTESQTKEFKFYLDNTKPTVEDVQLYEEDGNVYLTGVASDDFYIQRIRVIDSTQENWYLAEAEAFDAITETGAKTRFTFDVTELASELAADGKNPGRIGLLLEDVAYNSNLTFVDLGPQSMTIESLNLKVGESKQANINIKPARLADAKLTWASQDESVAKVDANGVVTGVADGETMISATAMSGLTAYARVTVGKGTPVILTYGEAPELNDRMLADILDLETGIVVNLHIKSIDQFPPRWSTAGRPSVSHPSGIKLSTATGASPLW
;
A
#
# COMPACT_ATOMS: atom_id res chain seq x y z
N MET A 1 26.71 -65.81 -8.59
CA MET A 1 27.52 -64.61 -8.89
C MET A 1 28.61 -65.04 -9.85
N TRP A 2 28.49 -64.67 -11.11
CA TRP A 2 29.54 -64.88 -12.11
C TRP A 2 30.67 -63.88 -11.85
N PRO A 3 31.95 -64.25 -11.98
CA PRO A 3 33.04 -63.29 -11.89
C PRO A 3 32.93 -62.32 -13.08
N ILE A 4 32.68 -61.04 -12.79
CA ILE A 4 32.70 -59.98 -13.80
C ILE A 4 34.15 -59.86 -14.30
N PRO A 5 34.44 -60.05 -15.59
CA PRO A 5 35.79 -59.90 -16.10
C PRO A 5 36.28 -58.47 -15.87
N ARG A 6 37.45 -58.33 -15.24
CA ARG A 6 38.23 -57.08 -15.29
C ARG A 6 38.91 -57.03 -16.66
N LEU A 7 39.14 -55.82 -17.18
CA LEU A 7 39.97 -55.65 -18.38
C LEU A 7 41.32 -56.32 -18.17
N THR A 8 41.75 -57.16 -19.10
CA THR A 8 43.11 -57.73 -19.12
C THR A 8 43.98 -56.75 -19.90
N ASP A 9 45.08 -56.26 -19.30
CA ASP A 9 45.97 -55.25 -19.91
C ASP A 9 45.26 -53.98 -20.41
N ASN A 10 44.17 -53.56 -19.75
CA ASN A 10 43.29 -52.46 -20.17
C ASN A 10 42.64 -52.63 -21.56
N LYS A 11 42.56 -53.86 -22.06
CA LYS A 11 41.97 -54.20 -23.36
C LYS A 11 40.71 -55.06 -23.20
N LEU A 12 39.82 -54.95 -24.18
CA LEU A 12 38.60 -55.74 -24.29
C LEU A 12 38.52 -56.36 -25.68
N THR A 13 38.42 -57.68 -25.77
CA THR A 13 38.14 -58.38 -27.02
C THR A 13 36.68 -58.79 -27.06
N VAL A 14 35.98 -58.39 -28.12
CA VAL A 14 34.59 -58.75 -28.35
C VAL A 14 34.53 -59.66 -29.57
N ALA A 15 33.93 -60.85 -29.43
CA ALA A 15 33.79 -61.79 -30.54
C ALA A 15 32.80 -61.26 -31.59
N ALA A 16 32.99 -61.63 -32.86
CA ALA A 16 32.03 -61.30 -33.91
C ALA A 16 30.63 -61.83 -33.56
N ASN A 17 29.61 -60.97 -33.66
CA ASN A 17 28.23 -61.24 -33.24
C ASN A 17 28.08 -61.65 -31.76
N GLY A 18 29.04 -61.25 -30.90
CA GLY A 18 29.00 -61.51 -29.46
C GLY A 18 29.00 -60.23 -28.63
N ASP A 19 28.71 -60.39 -27.35
CA ASP A 19 28.73 -59.32 -26.35
C ASP A 19 29.90 -59.50 -25.38
N ALA A 20 30.41 -58.41 -24.83
CA ALA A 20 31.33 -58.43 -23.69
C ALA A 20 30.90 -57.40 -22.64
N THR A 21 31.09 -57.74 -21.37
CA THR A 21 30.78 -56.86 -20.23
C THR A 21 32.05 -56.56 -19.46
N PHE A 22 32.24 -55.28 -19.11
CA PHE A 22 33.32 -54.80 -18.26
C PHE A 22 32.77 -53.78 -17.26
N THR A 23 33.58 -53.38 -16.28
CA THR A 23 33.21 -52.38 -15.28
C THR A 23 34.26 -51.29 -15.22
N VAL A 24 33.81 -50.04 -15.26
CA VAL A 24 34.62 -48.87 -14.92
C VAL A 24 34.26 -48.44 -13.51
N THR A 25 35.24 -48.34 -12.62
CA THR A 25 35.05 -47.83 -11.26
C THR A 25 35.58 -46.42 -11.17
N ILE A 26 34.69 -45.48 -10.90
CA ILE A 26 35.02 -44.06 -10.71
C ILE A 26 34.95 -43.78 -9.21
N GLN A 27 36.05 -43.28 -8.65
CA GLN A 27 36.13 -42.91 -7.24
C GLN A 27 36.68 -41.50 -7.13
N LEU A 28 35.94 -40.63 -6.44
CA LEU A 28 36.43 -39.30 -6.09
C LEU A 28 37.60 -39.44 -5.12
N THR A 29 38.67 -38.70 -5.38
CA THR A 29 39.78 -38.55 -4.44
C THR A 29 39.33 -37.73 -3.24
N GLU A 30 40.04 -37.83 -2.11
CA GLU A 30 39.74 -37.02 -0.91
C GLU A 30 39.83 -35.51 -1.20
N ALA A 31 40.80 -35.09 -2.02
CA ALA A 31 40.89 -33.70 -2.48
C ALA A 31 39.70 -33.29 -3.35
N GLY A 32 39.21 -34.20 -4.21
CA GLY A 32 38.02 -33.97 -5.04
C GLY A 32 36.75 -33.83 -4.21
N LYS A 33 36.54 -34.73 -3.22
CA LYS A 33 35.43 -34.61 -2.26
C LYS A 33 35.50 -33.29 -1.51
N LYS A 34 36.67 -32.95 -0.95
CA LYS A 34 36.87 -31.67 -0.26
C LYS A 34 36.54 -30.47 -1.15
N TYR A 35 36.99 -30.47 -2.40
CA TYR A 35 36.64 -29.40 -3.34
C TYR A 35 35.13 -29.30 -3.55
N LEU A 36 34.43 -30.44 -3.71
CA LEU A 36 32.98 -30.45 -3.86
C LEU A 36 32.27 -29.93 -2.60
N ASP A 37 32.69 -30.40 -1.42
CA ASP A 37 32.13 -29.97 -0.14
C ASP A 37 32.34 -28.46 0.10
N ASP A 38 33.52 -27.93 -0.23
CA ASP A 38 33.88 -26.51 -0.01
C ASP A 38 33.14 -25.54 -0.97
N ASN A 39 32.76 -26.00 -2.18
CA ASN A 39 32.24 -25.12 -3.24
C ASN A 39 30.76 -25.38 -3.58
N PHE A 40 30.24 -26.57 -3.29
CA PHE A 40 28.88 -26.98 -3.60
C PHE A 40 28.20 -27.51 -2.35
N PRO A 41 27.78 -26.62 -1.43
CA PRO A 41 27.24 -27.01 -0.12
C PRO A 41 25.98 -27.88 -0.20
N ASN A 42 25.27 -27.83 -1.33
CA ASN A 42 24.07 -28.65 -1.59
C ASN A 42 24.38 -29.90 -2.44
N GLY A 43 25.65 -30.18 -2.72
CA GLY A 43 26.06 -31.25 -3.64
C GLY A 43 26.17 -30.79 -5.10
N SER A 44 26.78 -31.64 -5.92
CA SER A 44 27.05 -31.35 -7.34
C SER A 44 27.03 -32.62 -8.18
N TYR A 45 26.84 -32.45 -9.48
CA TYR A 45 27.05 -33.52 -10.44
C TYR A 45 28.53 -33.94 -10.49
N VAL A 46 28.73 -35.25 -10.61
CA VAL A 46 29.99 -35.91 -10.96
C VAL A 46 29.73 -36.64 -12.25
N GLU A 47 30.25 -36.09 -13.35
CA GLU A 47 29.92 -36.53 -14.69
C GLU A 47 31.15 -36.63 -15.58
N GLY A 48 30.97 -37.28 -16.73
CA GLY A 48 32.01 -37.40 -17.73
C GLY A 48 31.71 -38.50 -18.73
N PHE A 49 32.75 -38.92 -19.42
CA PHE A 49 32.68 -39.98 -20.42
C PHE A 49 33.71 -41.06 -20.11
N THR A 50 33.33 -42.30 -20.33
CA THR A 50 34.25 -43.43 -20.43
C THR A 50 34.45 -43.76 -21.90
N PHE A 51 35.64 -44.19 -22.27
CA PHE A 51 36.01 -44.45 -23.66
C PHE A 51 36.55 -45.86 -23.83
N LEU A 52 36.18 -46.51 -24.94
CA LEU A 52 36.89 -47.63 -25.51
C LEU A 52 37.50 -47.15 -26.82
N THR A 53 38.82 -47.07 -26.88
CA THR A 53 39.53 -46.59 -28.07
C THR A 53 39.91 -47.79 -28.92
N ALA A 54 39.61 -47.74 -30.23
CA ALA A 54 40.07 -48.74 -31.18
C ALA A 54 41.60 -48.78 -31.24
N GLU A 55 42.19 -49.97 -31.39
CA GLU A 55 43.64 -50.13 -31.46
C GLU A 55 44.23 -49.81 -32.85
N ASP A 56 43.39 -49.87 -33.88
CA ASP A 56 43.76 -49.59 -35.27
C ASP A 56 42.89 -48.49 -35.88
N ASP A 57 43.39 -47.91 -36.97
CA ASP A 57 42.78 -46.76 -37.67
C ASP A 57 41.47 -47.13 -38.39
N GLU A 58 41.14 -48.43 -38.48
CA GLU A 58 39.92 -48.96 -39.12
C GLU A 58 38.82 -49.29 -38.09
N GLY A 59 39.16 -49.36 -36.81
CA GLY A 59 38.26 -49.69 -35.73
C GLY A 59 37.38 -48.53 -35.24
N VAL A 60 36.30 -48.87 -34.54
CA VAL A 60 35.34 -47.89 -34.00
C VAL A 60 35.59 -47.66 -32.52
N SER A 61 35.91 -46.42 -32.15
CA SER A 61 35.97 -46.01 -30.76
C SER A 61 34.57 -45.76 -30.21
N LEU A 62 34.31 -46.23 -28.99
CA LEU A 62 33.03 -46.08 -28.29
C LEU A 62 33.18 -45.13 -27.10
N SER A 63 32.10 -44.44 -26.75
CA SER A 63 32.03 -43.66 -25.53
C SER A 63 30.71 -43.90 -24.81
N VAL A 64 30.74 -43.88 -23.48
CA VAL A 64 29.56 -43.97 -22.63
C VAL A 64 29.61 -42.82 -21.61
N PRO A 65 28.65 -41.87 -21.66
CA PRO A 65 28.54 -40.84 -20.64
C PRO A 65 28.10 -41.46 -19.31
N PHE A 66 28.56 -40.88 -18.20
CA PHE A 66 28.04 -41.16 -16.87
C PHE A 66 27.66 -39.86 -16.18
N LEU A 67 26.66 -39.95 -15.31
CA LEU A 67 26.20 -38.85 -14.46
C LEU A 67 25.87 -39.43 -13.08
N GLY A 68 26.54 -38.93 -12.06
CA GLY A 68 26.21 -39.16 -10.66
C GLY A 68 25.97 -37.83 -9.95
N PHE A 69 25.30 -37.88 -8.80
CA PHE A 69 25.18 -36.72 -7.91
C PHE A 69 25.96 -37.03 -6.63
N TYR A 70 26.94 -36.18 -6.31
CA TYR A 70 27.65 -36.23 -5.05
C TYR A 70 26.90 -35.37 -4.03
N GLY A 71 26.28 -36.05 -3.06
CA GLY A 71 25.34 -35.48 -2.10
C GLY A 71 24.04 -36.28 -2.08
N ASP A 72 23.02 -35.75 -1.41
CA ASP A 72 21.68 -36.32 -1.39
C ASP A 72 20.76 -35.55 -2.36
N TRP A 73 20.50 -36.15 -3.52
CA TRP A 73 19.60 -35.57 -4.52
C TRP A 73 18.16 -35.45 -4.00
N GLY A 74 17.72 -36.39 -3.15
CA GLY A 74 16.36 -36.40 -2.61
C GLY A 74 16.10 -35.22 -1.68
N SER A 75 17.12 -34.84 -0.89
CA SER A 75 17.01 -33.79 0.13
C SER A 75 17.15 -32.35 -0.38
N LEU A 76 17.50 -32.14 -1.66
CA LEU A 76 17.59 -30.78 -2.22
C LEU A 76 16.27 -30.03 -2.05
N THR A 77 16.34 -28.81 -1.52
CA THR A 77 15.20 -27.92 -1.27
C THR A 77 14.29 -27.79 -2.49
N VAL A 78 12.98 -27.93 -2.28
CA VAL A 78 11.96 -27.75 -3.32
C VAL A 78 11.39 -26.34 -3.37
N PHE A 79 11.39 -25.59 -2.27
CA PHE A 79 10.82 -24.25 -2.20
C PHE A 79 11.87 -23.16 -2.41
N ASP A 80 11.55 -22.14 -3.18
CA ASP A 80 12.38 -20.93 -3.27
C ASP A 80 12.27 -20.09 -1.98
N GLY A 81 13.18 -19.13 -1.81
CA GLY A 81 13.28 -18.27 -0.63
C GLY A 81 12.02 -17.44 -0.34
N ASP A 82 11.87 -16.99 0.90
CA ASP A 82 10.76 -16.16 1.35
C ASP A 82 10.93 -14.68 0.96
N PRO A 83 9.90 -13.82 1.06
CA PRO A 83 10.08 -12.37 0.94
C PRO A 83 11.14 -11.92 1.96
N GLY A 84 12.18 -11.20 1.55
CA GLY A 84 13.27 -10.78 2.46
C GLY A 84 14.48 -11.72 2.50
N GLU A 85 14.39 -12.92 1.95
CA GLU A 85 15.54 -13.82 1.73
C GLU A 85 16.05 -13.76 0.29
N GLN A 86 17.15 -14.46 0.01
CA GLN A 86 17.61 -14.65 -1.37
C GLN A 86 16.61 -15.52 -2.14
N GLN A 87 16.05 -14.94 -3.22
CA GLN A 87 15.13 -15.61 -4.12
C GLN A 87 15.85 -15.95 -5.43
N ASN A 88 15.76 -17.20 -5.87
CA ASN A 88 16.39 -17.67 -7.11
C ASN A 88 15.47 -17.50 -8.32
N MET A 89 14.15 -17.50 -8.08
CA MET A 89 13.10 -17.37 -9.08
C MET A 89 12.15 -16.23 -8.70
N LEU A 90 10.94 -16.53 -8.20
CA LEU A 90 9.98 -15.53 -7.72
C LEU A 90 9.89 -15.48 -6.19
N GLY A 91 10.51 -16.41 -5.48
CA GLY A 91 10.24 -16.65 -4.07
C GLY A 91 8.86 -17.24 -3.80
N THR A 92 8.73 -17.89 -2.64
CA THR A 92 7.46 -18.42 -2.14
C THR A 92 6.88 -17.44 -1.12
N ALA A 93 5.63 -17.03 -1.27
CA ALA A 93 5.05 -15.99 -0.43
C ALA A 93 3.54 -16.18 -0.23
N LEU A 94 3.06 -15.85 0.97
CA LEU A 94 1.65 -15.76 1.26
C LEU A 94 1.06 -14.46 0.69
N ALA A 95 -0.13 -14.53 0.11
CA ALA A 95 -0.81 -13.39 -0.50
C ALA A 95 -2.28 -13.36 -0.09
N ASP A 96 -2.75 -12.15 0.20
CA ASP A 96 -4.16 -11.84 0.34
C ASP A 96 -4.63 -11.26 -1.00
N ILE A 97 -5.50 -11.98 -1.70
CA ILE A 97 -6.01 -11.60 -3.03
C ILE A 97 -7.53 -11.53 -3.06
N ASP A 98 -8.08 -10.83 -4.03
CA ASP A 98 -9.50 -10.92 -4.38
C ASP A 98 -9.78 -12.08 -5.36
N THR A 99 -11.04 -12.25 -5.73
CA THR A 99 -11.47 -13.24 -6.74
C THR A 99 -10.96 -12.96 -8.16
N ALA A 100 -10.48 -11.75 -8.45
CA ALA A 100 -9.84 -11.40 -9.71
C ALA A 100 -8.32 -11.66 -9.69
N GLY A 101 -7.77 -12.13 -8.56
CA GLY A 101 -6.34 -12.37 -8.39
C GLY A 101 -5.54 -11.11 -8.04
N SER A 102 -6.19 -10.00 -7.71
CA SER A 102 -5.54 -8.74 -7.32
C SER A 102 -5.41 -8.63 -5.81
N GLY A 103 -4.23 -8.25 -5.32
CA GLY A 103 -3.98 -8.24 -3.89
C GLY A 103 -2.57 -7.84 -3.49
N TYR A 104 -2.19 -8.23 -2.28
CA TYR A 104 -0.94 -7.87 -1.62
C TYR A 104 -0.26 -9.10 -1.03
N PHE A 105 1.07 -9.07 -0.93
CA PHE A 105 1.80 -10.08 -0.16
C PHE A 105 1.62 -9.80 1.33
N VAL A 106 1.32 -10.86 2.08
CA VAL A 106 1.12 -10.78 3.53
C VAL A 106 2.46 -10.51 4.20
N GLY A 107 2.48 -9.57 5.15
CA GLY A 107 3.69 -9.12 5.85
C GLY A 107 4.55 -8.12 5.08
N VAL A 108 4.13 -7.68 3.88
CA VAL A 108 4.83 -6.62 3.12
C VAL A 108 4.09 -5.29 3.28
N ASN A 109 4.79 -4.27 3.78
CA ASN A 109 4.30 -2.91 3.74
C ASN A 109 4.44 -2.36 2.31
N ASN A 110 3.34 -2.22 1.57
CA ASN A 110 3.38 -1.80 0.16
C ASN A 110 3.68 -0.30 -0.04
N THR A 111 3.97 0.46 1.02
CA THR A 111 4.48 1.83 0.95
C THR A 111 5.99 1.87 1.14
N SER A 112 6.52 1.26 2.20
CA SER A 112 7.98 1.20 2.46
C SER A 112 8.70 0.04 1.75
N SER A 113 7.94 -0.91 1.20
CA SER A 113 8.42 -2.21 0.68
C SER A 113 9.08 -3.11 1.73
N ALA A 114 8.98 -2.77 3.02
CA ALA A 114 9.54 -3.58 4.09
C ALA A 114 8.74 -4.87 4.26
N TYR A 115 9.44 -6.01 4.34
CA TYR A 115 8.86 -7.28 4.75
C TYR A 115 9.15 -7.54 6.23
N ASN A 116 8.14 -8.01 6.97
CA ASN A 116 8.28 -8.39 8.35
C ASN A 116 7.39 -9.60 8.69
N GLU A 117 8.03 -10.74 8.94
CA GLU A 117 7.36 -11.99 9.34
C GLU A 117 6.49 -11.83 10.59
N SER A 118 6.92 -11.01 11.56
CA SER A 118 6.16 -10.80 12.79
C SER A 118 4.89 -9.96 12.59
N LYS A 119 4.69 -9.39 11.40
CA LYS A 119 3.54 -8.56 11.02
C LYS A 119 2.69 -9.20 9.92
N MET A 120 2.87 -10.49 9.65
CA MET A 120 2.02 -11.24 8.73
C MET A 120 0.60 -11.33 9.29
N ALA A 121 -0.37 -10.67 8.64
CA ALA A 121 -1.77 -10.70 9.05
C ALA A 121 -2.73 -10.78 7.86
N TYR A 122 -3.92 -11.33 8.11
CA TYR A 122 -4.97 -11.49 7.12
C TYR A 122 -6.34 -11.10 7.68
N GLY A 123 -7.04 -10.20 6.97
CA GLY A 123 -8.38 -9.74 7.32
C GLY A 123 -9.42 -10.14 6.27
N PRO A 124 -10.02 -11.35 6.38
CA PRO A 124 -10.96 -11.84 5.38
C PRO A 124 -12.33 -11.14 5.37
N GLN A 125 -12.77 -10.55 6.48
CA GLN A 125 -14.10 -9.93 6.59
C GLN A 125 -14.22 -8.57 5.87
N ARG A 126 -13.17 -8.17 5.14
CA ARG A 126 -13.16 -6.99 4.26
C ARG A 126 -13.92 -7.21 2.95
N GLY A 127 -14.38 -8.44 2.71
CA GLY A 127 -15.19 -8.83 1.57
C GLY A 127 -14.37 -9.17 0.34
N ASN A 128 -14.79 -10.22 -0.37
CA ASN A 128 -14.14 -10.70 -1.59
C ASN A 128 -12.64 -10.96 -1.42
N ARG A 129 -12.21 -11.55 -0.30
CA ARG A 129 -10.81 -11.87 0.00
C ARG A 129 -10.59 -13.38 0.10
N GLN A 130 -9.40 -13.83 -0.28
CA GLN A 130 -8.92 -15.19 -0.11
C GLN A 130 -7.42 -15.18 0.17
N LEU A 131 -6.98 -16.02 1.10
CA LEU A 131 -5.58 -16.25 1.42
C LEU A 131 -5.03 -17.40 0.57
N VAL A 132 -3.94 -17.15 -0.15
CA VAL A 132 -3.29 -18.10 -1.05
C VAL A 132 -1.78 -18.03 -0.87
N ALA A 133 -1.07 -19.08 -1.28
CA ALA A 133 0.38 -19.02 -1.45
C ALA A 133 0.73 -18.92 -2.95
N ARG A 134 1.60 -17.95 -3.29
CA ARG A 134 2.38 -18.02 -4.53
C ARG A 134 3.56 -18.95 -4.26
N VAL A 135 3.50 -20.18 -4.75
CA VAL A 135 4.54 -21.19 -4.50
C VAL A 135 5.53 -21.21 -5.66
N SER A 136 6.79 -20.85 -5.36
CA SER A 136 7.87 -20.99 -6.33
C SER A 136 8.69 -22.25 -6.02
N LEU A 137 8.61 -23.22 -6.92
CA LEU A 137 9.27 -24.51 -6.77
C LEU A 137 10.59 -24.53 -7.56
N LEU A 138 11.69 -24.92 -6.93
CA LEU A 138 12.99 -25.11 -7.58
C LEU A 138 13.08 -26.46 -8.32
N ARG A 139 12.24 -27.42 -7.94
CA ARG A 139 12.23 -28.80 -8.44
C ARG A 139 10.81 -29.25 -8.77
N ASN A 140 10.68 -30.19 -9.70
CA ASN A 140 9.40 -30.87 -9.89
C ASN A 140 9.07 -31.68 -8.65
N VAL A 141 7.78 -31.82 -8.37
CA VAL A 141 7.27 -32.53 -7.19
C VAL A 141 6.19 -33.52 -7.62
N TYR A 142 6.07 -34.65 -6.91
CA TYR A 142 5.03 -35.67 -7.14
C TYR A 142 3.68 -35.28 -6.55
N SER A 143 3.69 -34.53 -5.45
CA SER A 143 2.51 -34.10 -4.70
C SER A 143 2.76 -32.71 -4.13
N VAL A 144 1.70 -31.93 -4.01
CA VAL A 144 1.65 -30.65 -3.27
C VAL A 144 0.33 -30.57 -2.56
N GLU A 145 0.35 -30.25 -1.26
CA GLU A 145 -0.85 -29.95 -0.49
C GLU A 145 -0.62 -28.65 0.29
N GLU A 146 -1.62 -27.76 0.27
CA GLU A 146 -1.62 -26.51 1.03
C GLU A 146 -2.72 -26.60 2.09
N THR A 147 -2.39 -26.27 3.34
CA THR A 147 -3.31 -26.34 4.48
C THR A 147 -3.24 -25.10 5.34
N VAL A 148 -4.34 -24.79 6.02
CA VAL A 148 -4.37 -23.82 7.13
C VAL A 148 -4.77 -24.55 8.39
N THR A 149 -4.04 -24.32 9.48
CA THR A 149 -4.36 -24.83 10.81
C THR A 149 -4.48 -23.69 11.83
N ASP A 150 -5.30 -23.90 12.86
CA ASP A 150 -5.38 -22.99 14.02
C ASP A 150 -4.21 -23.22 15.01
N GLU A 151 -4.19 -22.46 16.11
CA GLU A 151 -3.14 -22.53 17.14
C GLU A 151 -3.02 -23.91 17.81
N ASP A 152 -4.12 -24.68 17.83
CA ASP A 152 -4.17 -26.04 18.39
C ASP A 152 -3.79 -27.11 17.34
N GLY A 153 -3.54 -26.71 16.10
CA GLY A 153 -3.21 -27.59 14.98
C GLY A 153 -4.42 -28.24 14.31
N ASN A 154 -5.64 -27.78 14.59
CA ASN A 154 -6.83 -28.28 13.91
C ASN A 154 -6.86 -27.78 12.47
N LEU A 155 -7.25 -28.64 11.54
CA LEU A 155 -7.35 -28.31 10.12
C LEU A 155 -8.53 -27.36 9.85
N ILE A 156 -8.24 -26.22 9.24
CA ILE A 156 -9.21 -25.15 8.93
C ILE A 156 -9.51 -25.09 7.43
N TYR A 157 -8.51 -25.36 6.60
CA TYR A 157 -8.60 -25.39 5.13
C TYR A 157 -7.59 -26.38 4.58
N THR A 158 -7.93 -27.04 3.47
CA THR A 158 -6.99 -27.87 2.68
C THR A 158 -7.31 -27.77 1.20
N THR A 159 -6.29 -27.78 0.34
CA THR A 159 -6.46 -27.99 -1.11
C THR A 159 -6.67 -29.46 -1.48
N GLY A 160 -6.41 -30.38 -0.55
CA GLY A 160 -6.06 -31.76 -0.87
C GLY A 160 -4.76 -31.85 -1.68
N ASP A 161 -4.38 -33.06 -2.07
CA ASP A 161 -3.22 -33.27 -2.94
C ASP A 161 -3.52 -32.76 -4.36
N LEU A 162 -2.80 -31.71 -4.76
CA LEU A 162 -2.82 -31.13 -6.11
C LEU A 162 -2.06 -31.99 -7.12
N GLY A 163 -1.35 -33.02 -6.65
CA GLY A 163 -0.59 -33.97 -7.45
C GLY A 163 0.71 -33.40 -8.01
N MET A 164 1.08 -33.87 -9.20
CA MET A 164 2.37 -33.54 -9.78
C MET A 164 2.41 -32.08 -10.27
N VAL A 165 3.32 -31.29 -9.69
CA VAL A 165 3.56 -29.89 -10.08
C VAL A 165 4.98 -29.75 -10.64
N ARG A 166 5.11 -28.99 -11.73
CA ARG A 166 6.41 -28.67 -12.32
C ARG A 166 7.10 -27.56 -11.54
N LYS A 167 8.43 -27.56 -11.54
CA LYS A 167 9.22 -26.43 -11.04
C LYS A 167 8.80 -25.13 -11.71
N THR A 168 8.99 -24.04 -11.00
CA THR A 168 8.93 -22.69 -11.56
C THR A 168 10.08 -22.50 -12.54
N TYR A 169 9.77 -22.00 -13.73
CA TYR A 169 10.77 -21.56 -14.70
C TYR A 169 10.33 -20.24 -15.34
N GLY A 170 11.30 -19.46 -15.80
CA GLY A 170 11.07 -18.24 -16.56
C GLY A 170 10.84 -18.55 -18.05
N VAL A 171 9.82 -17.96 -18.63
CA VAL A 171 9.49 -18.00 -20.05
C VAL A 171 9.68 -16.61 -20.62
N ALA A 172 10.58 -16.46 -21.59
CA ALA A 172 10.74 -15.21 -22.31
C ALA A 172 9.53 -14.97 -23.21
N THR A 173 8.89 -13.82 -23.04
CA THR A 173 7.75 -13.36 -23.84
C THR A 173 8.08 -12.00 -24.48
N GLN A 174 7.21 -11.52 -25.38
CA GLN A 174 7.38 -10.21 -26.01
C GLN A 174 7.39 -9.05 -25.00
N THR A 175 6.83 -9.24 -23.80
CA THR A 175 6.71 -8.22 -22.75
C THR A 175 7.68 -8.43 -21.57
N GLY A 176 8.60 -9.41 -21.66
CA GLY A 176 9.57 -9.74 -20.61
C GLY A 176 9.55 -11.20 -20.19
N ILE A 177 10.24 -11.53 -19.10
CA ILE A 177 10.24 -12.88 -18.53
C ILE A 177 9.00 -13.06 -17.66
N GLN A 178 8.21 -14.10 -17.94
CA GLN A 178 7.09 -14.54 -17.12
C GLN A 178 7.45 -15.82 -16.37
N TYR A 179 7.10 -15.92 -15.10
CA TYR A 179 7.43 -17.09 -14.28
C TYR A 179 6.19 -17.94 -14.03
N THR A 180 6.37 -19.26 -14.04
CA THR A 180 5.30 -20.25 -13.89
C THR A 180 5.06 -20.68 -12.43
N ALA A 181 5.16 -19.75 -11.48
CA ALA A 181 4.89 -20.07 -10.08
C ALA A 181 3.46 -20.58 -9.89
N LEU A 182 3.25 -21.50 -8.95
CA LEU A 182 1.95 -22.03 -8.61
C LEU A 182 1.17 -20.98 -7.81
N LEU A 183 -0.12 -20.84 -8.13
CA LEU A 183 -1.08 -20.07 -7.36
C LEU A 183 -2.42 -20.81 -7.48
N TYR A 184 -2.82 -21.51 -6.42
CA TYR A 184 -4.08 -22.25 -6.41
C TYR A 184 -5.22 -21.35 -5.93
N THR A 185 -6.34 -21.38 -6.66
CA THR A 185 -7.57 -20.66 -6.31
C THR A 185 -8.80 -21.54 -6.54
N PRO A 186 -9.84 -21.49 -5.69
CA PRO A 186 -9.97 -20.59 -4.55
C PRO A 186 -9.07 -20.96 -3.36
N GLY A 187 -8.47 -19.94 -2.74
CA GLY A 187 -7.76 -20.04 -1.47
C GLY A 187 -8.72 -20.06 -0.28
N TRP A 188 -8.18 -19.80 0.91
CA TRP A 188 -8.98 -19.77 2.13
C TRP A 188 -9.70 -18.43 2.31
N ALA A 189 -11.03 -18.43 2.34
CA ALA A 189 -11.84 -17.22 2.47
C ALA A 189 -12.07 -16.78 3.93
N GLY A 190 -11.37 -17.41 4.90
CA GLY A 190 -11.44 -17.04 6.32
C GLY A 190 -12.54 -17.75 7.11
N ARG A 191 -13.23 -18.72 6.52
CA ARG A 191 -14.27 -19.50 7.19
C ARG A 191 -13.79 -20.91 7.49
N THR A 192 -14.28 -21.50 8.56
CA THR A 192 -13.94 -22.88 8.92
C THR A 192 -14.55 -23.86 7.91
N MET A 193 -14.00 -25.06 7.83
CA MET A 193 -14.67 -26.16 7.15
C MET A 193 -15.98 -26.55 7.84
N LYS A 194 -16.92 -27.07 7.05
CA LYS A 194 -18.11 -27.75 7.54
C LYS A 194 -18.41 -28.95 6.66
N ASP A 195 -18.60 -30.12 7.27
CA ASP A 195 -18.89 -31.38 6.57
C ASP A 195 -17.88 -31.71 5.44
N GLY A 196 -16.60 -31.38 5.65
CA GLY A 196 -15.52 -31.59 4.68
C GLY A 196 -15.48 -30.58 3.53
N VAL A 197 -16.30 -29.53 3.58
CA VAL A 197 -16.34 -28.46 2.58
C VAL A 197 -15.64 -27.23 3.14
N ASN A 198 -14.61 -26.75 2.42
CA ASN A 198 -13.90 -25.51 2.72
C ASN A 198 -14.87 -24.32 2.73
N ASP A 199 -14.63 -23.40 3.67
CA ASP A 199 -15.35 -22.12 3.80
C ASP A 199 -16.88 -22.23 3.97
N ALA A 200 -17.41 -23.41 4.32
CA ALA A 200 -18.84 -23.66 4.52
C ALA A 200 -19.30 -23.48 5.99
N GLY A 201 -18.35 -23.31 6.91
CA GLY A 201 -18.60 -23.08 8.33
C GLY A 201 -18.75 -21.61 8.72
N ASP A 202 -18.57 -21.37 10.01
CA ASP A 202 -18.56 -20.04 10.59
C ASP A 202 -17.25 -19.32 10.27
N TRP A 203 -17.19 -18.02 10.54
CA TRP A 203 -15.93 -17.28 10.48
C TRP A 203 -14.92 -17.89 11.45
N ALA A 204 -13.68 -18.05 11.00
CA ALA A 204 -12.59 -18.37 11.89
C ALA A 204 -12.38 -17.24 12.91
N GLU A 205 -11.91 -17.61 14.10
CA GLU A 205 -11.82 -16.70 15.23
C GLU A 205 -10.72 -15.67 14.99
N SER A 206 -11.11 -14.40 14.92
CA SER A 206 -10.18 -13.29 14.83
C SER A 206 -9.40 -13.14 16.14
N GLY A 207 -8.21 -12.55 16.07
CA GLY A 207 -7.37 -12.30 17.23
C GLY A 207 -6.47 -13.49 17.60
N LYS A 208 -6.23 -14.39 16.65
CA LYS A 208 -5.47 -15.63 16.85
C LYS A 208 -4.46 -15.87 15.74
N TRP A 209 -3.43 -16.64 16.06
CA TRP A 209 -2.46 -17.11 15.08
C TRP A 209 -2.99 -18.32 14.31
N TYR A 210 -2.62 -18.38 13.03
CA TYR A 210 -2.86 -19.53 12.17
C TYR A 210 -1.56 -19.87 11.45
N THR A 211 -1.44 -21.12 11.00
CA THR A 211 -0.30 -21.57 10.22
C THR A 211 -0.76 -22.02 8.84
N TYR A 212 -0.20 -21.41 7.80
CA TYR A 212 -0.34 -21.84 6.42
C TYR A 212 0.84 -22.76 6.07
N THR A 213 0.57 -24.03 5.78
CA THR A 213 1.61 -25.03 5.50
C THR A 213 1.50 -25.50 4.06
N ILE A 214 2.61 -25.42 3.33
CA ILE A 214 2.77 -26.02 2.00
C ILE A 214 3.65 -27.25 2.18
N GLN A 215 3.12 -28.43 1.86
CA GLN A 215 3.86 -29.69 1.86
C GLN A 215 4.08 -30.14 0.42
N ALA A 216 5.30 -30.51 0.05
CA ALA A 216 5.60 -31.01 -1.28
C ALA A 216 6.63 -32.15 -1.28
N THR A 217 6.45 -33.13 -2.15
CA THR A 217 7.35 -34.29 -2.25
C THR A 217 8.19 -34.20 -3.54
N PRO A 218 9.51 -33.95 -3.47
CA PRO A 218 10.36 -33.83 -4.65
C PRO A 218 10.37 -35.08 -5.52
N VAL A 219 10.45 -34.87 -6.85
CA VAL A 219 10.70 -35.97 -7.79
C VAL A 219 12.06 -36.61 -7.50
N GLY A 220 12.07 -37.92 -7.30
CA GLY A 220 13.26 -38.68 -6.90
C GLY A 220 13.50 -38.75 -5.39
N SER A 221 12.54 -38.35 -4.57
CA SER A 221 12.52 -38.54 -3.11
C SER A 221 11.22 -39.24 -2.67
N THR A 222 11.26 -39.92 -1.53
CA THR A 222 10.07 -40.39 -0.79
C THR A 222 9.72 -39.50 0.40
N GLU A 223 10.63 -38.62 0.80
CA GLU A 223 10.46 -37.72 1.94
C GLU A 223 9.88 -36.39 1.47
N SER A 224 8.80 -35.95 2.10
CA SER A 224 8.20 -34.63 1.86
C SER A 224 9.01 -33.52 2.55
N GLN A 225 8.93 -32.32 1.99
CA GLN A 225 9.42 -31.09 2.59
C GLN A 225 8.25 -30.16 2.87
N THR A 226 8.36 -29.34 3.92
CA THR A 226 7.34 -28.36 4.30
C THR A 226 7.89 -26.94 4.28
N LYS A 227 7.02 -25.97 3.98
CA LYS A 227 7.24 -24.53 4.16
C LYS A 227 6.02 -23.97 4.89
N GLU A 228 6.25 -23.17 5.93
CA GLU A 228 5.20 -22.68 6.81
C GLU A 228 5.24 -21.16 6.91
N PHE A 229 4.05 -20.55 6.90
CA PHE A 229 3.86 -19.14 7.20
C PHE A 229 2.92 -19.03 8.39
N LYS A 230 3.41 -18.46 9.50
CA LYS A 230 2.54 -18.06 10.61
C LYS A 230 1.97 -16.68 10.33
N PHE A 231 0.67 -16.51 10.54
CA PHE A 231 0.00 -15.25 10.32
C PHE A 231 -1.11 -15.03 11.34
N TYR A 232 -1.39 -13.78 11.63
CA TYR A 232 -2.44 -13.36 12.57
C TYR A 232 -3.76 -13.12 11.82
N LEU A 233 -4.87 -13.65 12.30
CA LEU A 233 -6.18 -13.39 11.71
C LEU A 233 -6.78 -12.15 12.36
N ASP A 234 -6.96 -11.08 11.60
CA ASP A 234 -7.37 -9.78 12.13
C ASP A 234 -8.44 -9.11 11.27
N ASN A 235 -9.63 -8.95 11.86
CA ASN A 235 -10.79 -8.29 11.27
C ASN A 235 -11.16 -7.00 12.02
N THR A 236 -10.36 -6.60 13.00
CA THR A 236 -10.54 -5.37 13.76
C THR A 236 -10.10 -4.20 12.89
N LYS A 237 -10.79 -3.07 12.99
CA LYS A 237 -10.39 -1.86 12.26
C LYS A 237 -9.51 -0.99 13.14
N PRO A 238 -8.50 -0.31 12.57
CA PRO A 238 -7.69 0.63 13.31
C PRO A 238 -8.51 1.83 13.78
N THR A 239 -8.05 2.47 14.84
CA THR A 239 -8.71 3.57 15.52
C THR A 239 -7.79 4.78 15.65
N VAL A 240 -8.39 5.96 15.75
CA VAL A 240 -7.68 7.21 16.02
C VAL A 240 -8.40 7.98 17.12
N GLU A 241 -7.63 8.53 18.05
CA GLU A 241 -8.09 9.37 19.16
C GLU A 241 -7.17 10.60 19.31
N ASP A 242 -7.56 11.54 20.19
CA ASP A 242 -6.77 12.75 20.51
C ASP A 242 -6.31 13.56 19.28
N VAL A 243 -7.17 13.62 18.27
CA VAL A 243 -6.87 14.37 17.04
C VAL A 243 -7.01 15.86 17.29
N GLN A 244 -5.93 16.60 17.07
CA GLN A 244 -5.87 18.03 17.32
C GLN A 244 -4.91 18.74 16.38
N LEU A 245 -5.14 20.05 16.20
CA LEU A 245 -4.22 20.96 15.55
C LEU A 245 -3.49 21.79 16.59
N TYR A 246 -2.22 22.09 16.32
CA TYR A 246 -1.45 23.06 17.10
C TYR A 246 -0.51 23.86 16.20
N GLU A 247 -0.17 25.07 16.65
CA GLU A 247 0.82 25.95 16.02
C GLU A 247 2.14 25.86 16.79
N GLU A 248 3.26 25.65 16.09
CA GLU A 248 4.61 25.70 16.65
C GLU A 248 5.54 26.34 15.62
N ASP A 249 6.32 27.34 16.03
CA ASP A 249 7.28 28.08 15.18
C ASP A 249 6.69 28.66 13.87
N GLY A 250 5.39 28.97 13.86
CA GLY A 250 4.68 29.51 12.70
C GLY A 250 4.15 28.46 11.73
N ASN A 251 4.37 27.17 12.01
CA ASN A 251 3.82 26.04 11.27
C ASN A 251 2.58 25.49 11.97
N VAL A 252 1.68 24.87 11.20
CA VAL A 252 0.48 24.19 11.71
C VAL A 252 0.68 22.68 11.61
N TYR A 253 0.51 22.00 12.73
CA TYR A 253 0.68 20.56 12.83
C TYR A 253 -0.64 19.87 13.17
N LEU A 254 -0.89 18.74 12.52
CA LEU A 254 -1.96 17.81 12.85
C LEU A 254 -1.37 16.61 13.59
N THR A 255 -1.82 16.38 14.81
CA THR A 255 -1.43 15.20 15.60
C THR A 255 -2.65 14.40 16.01
N GLY A 256 -2.43 13.11 16.25
CA GLY A 256 -3.39 12.20 16.85
C GLY A 256 -2.69 10.95 17.35
N VAL A 257 -3.43 10.10 18.05
CA VAL A 257 -2.96 8.80 18.54
C VAL A 257 -3.70 7.73 17.79
N ALA A 258 -2.96 6.90 17.06
CA ALA A 258 -3.50 5.80 16.30
C ALA A 258 -3.16 4.47 16.97
N SER A 259 -4.11 3.53 16.97
CA SER A 259 -3.90 2.16 17.44
C SER A 259 -4.76 1.15 16.71
N ASP A 260 -4.30 -0.08 16.73
CA ASP A 260 -4.97 -1.27 16.24
C ASP A 260 -4.70 -2.41 17.24
N ASP A 261 -5.50 -3.47 17.30
CA ASP A 261 -5.26 -4.58 18.23
C ASP A 261 -4.06 -5.44 17.82
N PHE A 262 -3.65 -5.41 16.55
CA PHE A 262 -2.40 -6.00 16.09
C PHE A 262 -1.35 -4.92 15.76
N TYR A 263 -1.32 -4.41 14.53
CA TYR A 263 -0.39 -3.35 14.14
C TYR A 263 -1.01 -2.42 13.11
N ILE A 264 -0.87 -1.12 13.34
CA ILE A 264 -1.07 -0.13 12.27
C ILE A 264 0.05 -0.30 11.24
N GLN A 265 -0.32 -0.20 9.97
CA GLN A 265 0.64 -0.20 8.86
C GLN A 265 0.91 1.23 8.36
N ARG A 266 -0.14 2.05 8.25
CA ARG A 266 -0.01 3.44 7.79
C ARG A 266 -1.22 4.30 8.14
N ILE A 267 -1.00 5.60 8.11
CA ILE A 267 -2.04 6.62 8.09
C ILE A 267 -1.86 7.46 6.84
N ARG A 268 -2.96 7.77 6.15
CA ARG A 268 -2.99 8.65 4.99
C ARG A 268 -3.92 9.83 5.23
N VAL A 269 -3.44 11.04 4.96
CA VAL A 269 -4.29 12.24 4.88
C VAL A 269 -4.87 12.32 3.48
N ILE A 270 -6.19 12.33 3.34
CA ILE A 270 -6.92 12.42 2.07
C ILE A 270 -7.80 13.67 2.02
N ASP A 271 -8.10 14.14 0.81
CA ASP A 271 -9.09 15.21 0.65
C ASP A 271 -10.50 14.75 1.06
N SER A 272 -11.40 15.70 1.33
CA SER A 272 -12.78 15.38 1.74
C SER A 272 -13.64 14.67 0.67
N THR A 273 -13.19 14.71 -0.58
CA THR A 273 -13.83 14.09 -1.76
C THR A 273 -13.26 12.70 -2.09
N GLN A 274 -12.26 12.24 -1.34
CA GLN A 274 -11.55 10.96 -1.51
C GLN A 274 -10.79 10.83 -2.84
N GLU A 275 -10.37 11.94 -3.45
CA GLU A 275 -9.58 11.93 -4.70
C GLU A 275 -8.12 12.30 -4.44
N ASN A 276 -7.22 11.31 -4.52
CA ASN A 276 -5.77 11.39 -4.75
C ASN A 276 -5.00 12.62 -4.20
N TRP A 277 -5.04 12.82 -2.89
CA TRP A 277 -4.00 13.52 -2.14
C TRP A 277 -3.59 12.61 -0.99
N TYR A 278 -2.30 12.28 -0.85
CA TYR A 278 -1.84 11.40 0.24
C TYR A 278 -0.55 11.94 0.84
N LEU A 279 -0.65 12.46 2.07
CA LEU A 279 0.48 12.46 3.00
C LEU A 279 0.41 11.13 3.76
N ALA A 280 1.51 10.37 3.82
CA ALA A 280 1.52 9.03 4.43
C ALA A 280 2.64 8.87 5.46
N GLU A 281 2.37 8.20 6.58
CA GLU A 281 3.34 7.99 7.68
C GLU A 281 3.78 6.53 7.84
N ALA A 282 4.01 5.78 6.74
CA ALA A 282 4.24 4.32 6.82
C ALA A 282 5.53 3.91 7.59
N GLU A 283 6.65 4.60 7.37
CA GLU A 283 7.94 4.23 7.96
C GLU A 283 7.94 4.30 9.50
N ALA A 284 7.13 5.20 10.06
CA ALA A 284 6.95 5.33 11.51
C ALA A 284 6.38 4.04 12.13
N PHE A 285 5.41 3.43 11.46
CA PHE A 285 4.73 2.23 11.96
C PHE A 285 5.56 0.96 11.73
N ASP A 286 6.46 0.96 10.76
CA ASP A 286 7.39 -0.17 10.55
C ASP A 286 8.28 -0.40 11.77
N ALA A 287 8.65 0.67 12.49
CA ALA A 287 9.48 0.61 13.70
C ALA A 287 8.75 0.08 14.95
N ILE A 288 7.41 -0.04 14.92
CA ILE A 288 6.63 -0.56 16.06
C ILE A 288 6.83 -2.07 16.17
N THR A 289 7.16 -2.54 17.37
CA THR A 289 7.39 -3.97 17.68
C THR A 289 6.42 -4.55 18.70
N GLU A 290 5.55 -3.73 19.28
CA GLU A 290 4.55 -4.16 20.27
C GLU A 290 3.15 -4.15 19.64
N THR A 291 2.44 -5.28 19.73
CA THR A 291 1.05 -5.38 19.29
C THR A 291 0.17 -4.48 20.13
N GLY A 292 -0.85 -3.84 19.54
CA GLY A 292 -1.72 -2.95 20.33
C GLY A 292 -1.17 -1.55 20.57
N ALA A 293 0.04 -1.23 20.07
CA ALA A 293 0.72 0.00 20.40
C ALA A 293 -0.07 1.26 19.99
N LYS A 294 -0.27 2.16 20.96
CA LYS A 294 -0.77 3.51 20.75
C LYS A 294 0.36 4.41 20.28
N THR A 295 0.28 4.88 19.04
CA THR A 295 1.35 5.65 18.41
C THR A 295 0.86 7.04 18.05
N ARG A 296 1.56 8.05 18.54
CA ARG A 296 1.30 9.44 18.17
C ARG A 296 1.94 9.74 16.81
N PHE A 297 1.14 10.18 15.86
CA PHE A 297 1.61 10.70 14.58
C PHE A 297 1.58 12.24 14.59
N THR A 298 2.35 12.88 13.71
CA THR A 298 2.34 14.34 13.54
C THR A 298 2.64 14.70 12.09
N PHE A 299 1.65 15.25 11.41
CA PHE A 299 1.80 15.79 10.06
C PHE A 299 2.00 17.30 10.12
N ASP A 300 2.99 17.79 9.38
CA ASP A 300 3.03 19.21 9.00
C ASP A 300 1.93 19.45 7.96
N VAL A 301 0.96 20.30 8.31
CA VAL A 301 -0.19 20.64 7.47
C VAL A 301 -0.24 22.13 7.16
N THR A 302 0.88 22.84 7.33
CA THR A 302 0.97 24.30 7.21
C THR A 302 0.40 24.82 5.89
N GLU A 303 0.78 24.20 4.77
CA GLU A 303 0.33 24.62 3.43
C GLU A 303 -0.87 23.81 2.90
N LEU A 304 -1.30 22.77 3.63
CA LEU A 304 -2.26 21.79 3.13
C LEU A 304 -3.60 22.45 2.75
N ALA A 305 -4.07 23.40 3.54
CA ALA A 305 -5.33 24.09 3.25
C ALA A 305 -5.22 25.00 2.02
N SER A 306 -4.10 25.69 1.83
CA SER A 306 -3.82 26.50 0.63
C SER A 306 -3.76 25.63 -0.62
N GLU A 307 -3.10 24.48 -0.54
CA GLU A 307 -2.99 23.50 -1.62
C GLU A 307 -4.35 22.93 -1.99
N LEU A 308 -5.15 22.51 -1.00
CA LEU A 308 -6.51 22.03 -1.22
C LEU A 308 -7.38 23.10 -1.88
N ALA A 309 -7.29 24.36 -1.45
CA ALA A 309 -8.04 25.45 -2.06
C ALA A 309 -7.63 25.71 -3.52
N ALA A 310 -6.32 25.68 -3.81
CA ALA A 310 -5.79 25.87 -5.17
C ALA A 310 -6.30 24.81 -6.16
N ASP A 311 -6.49 23.58 -5.67
CA ASP A 311 -7.02 22.46 -6.44
C ASP A 311 -8.56 22.37 -6.43
N GLY A 312 -9.24 23.38 -5.86
CA GLY A 312 -10.70 23.43 -5.79
C GLY A 312 -11.31 22.40 -4.84
N LYS A 313 -10.52 21.85 -3.92
CA LYS A 313 -10.94 20.93 -2.86
C LYS A 313 -11.37 21.72 -1.61
N ASN A 314 -11.87 21.01 -0.60
CA ASN A 314 -12.30 21.64 0.66
C ASN A 314 -11.08 21.90 1.57
N PRO A 315 -10.67 23.16 1.78
CA PRO A 315 -9.49 23.47 2.59
C PRO A 315 -9.75 23.33 4.10
N GLY A 316 -11.02 23.28 4.52
CA GLY A 316 -11.39 23.23 5.94
C GLY A 316 -11.57 21.81 6.48
N ARG A 317 -11.50 20.77 5.64
CA ARG A 317 -11.78 19.39 6.08
C ARG A 317 -10.99 18.35 5.29
N ILE A 318 -10.37 17.42 6.02
CA ILE A 318 -9.59 16.31 5.48
C ILE A 318 -10.07 14.98 6.06
N GLY A 319 -9.72 13.88 5.39
CA GLY A 319 -9.87 12.53 5.90
C GLY A 319 -8.54 11.98 6.42
N LEU A 320 -8.59 11.25 7.53
CA LEU A 320 -7.53 10.38 8.02
C LEU A 320 -7.94 8.93 7.71
N LEU A 321 -7.28 8.33 6.73
CA LEU A 321 -7.44 6.93 6.37
C LEU A 321 -6.36 6.12 7.08
N LEU A 322 -6.77 5.37 8.08
CA LEU A 322 -5.92 4.42 8.80
C LEU A 322 -6.04 3.05 8.15
N GLU A 323 -4.91 2.36 8.02
CA GLU A 323 -4.84 0.97 7.58
C GLU A 323 -3.90 0.18 8.51
N ASP A 324 -4.34 -0.99 8.94
CA ASP A 324 -3.54 -1.96 9.67
C ASP A 324 -2.76 -2.88 8.70
N VAL A 325 -2.01 -3.83 9.26
CA VAL A 325 -1.22 -4.82 8.50
C VAL A 325 -2.07 -5.95 7.88
N ALA A 326 -3.31 -6.14 8.33
CA ALA A 326 -4.32 -7.00 7.69
C ALA A 326 -5.14 -6.25 6.62
N TYR A 327 -4.82 -4.97 6.39
CA TYR A 327 -5.51 -4.02 5.52
C TYR A 327 -6.98 -3.76 5.89
N ASN A 328 -7.40 -3.95 7.16
CA ASN A 328 -8.64 -3.31 7.58
C ASN A 328 -8.41 -1.81 7.65
N SER A 329 -9.47 -1.05 7.41
CA SER A 329 -9.36 0.39 7.26
C SER A 329 -10.46 1.15 7.97
N ASN A 330 -10.09 2.33 8.43
CA ASN A 330 -10.99 3.28 9.05
C ASN A 330 -10.71 4.68 8.51
N LEU A 331 -11.76 5.37 8.08
CA LEU A 331 -11.69 6.74 7.59
C LEU A 331 -12.42 7.67 8.55
N THR A 332 -11.67 8.57 9.18
CA THR A 332 -12.21 9.60 10.07
C THR A 332 -11.97 10.99 9.47
N PHE A 333 -12.97 11.86 9.50
CA PHE A 333 -12.80 13.23 8.99
C PHE A 333 -12.45 14.21 10.11
N VAL A 334 -11.50 15.08 9.82
CA VAL A 334 -10.98 16.11 10.73
C VAL A 334 -11.21 17.48 10.09
N ASP A 335 -11.77 18.41 10.86
CA ASP A 335 -11.86 19.80 10.42
C ASP A 335 -10.52 20.49 10.72
N LEU A 336 -9.87 21.03 9.69
CA LEU A 336 -8.67 21.86 9.86
C LEU A 336 -9.01 23.29 10.31
N GLY A 337 -10.25 23.69 10.06
CA GLY A 337 -10.77 25.00 10.39
C GLY A 337 -12.11 25.23 9.71
N PRO A 338 -12.64 26.46 9.76
CA PRO A 338 -13.81 26.85 8.99
C PRO A 338 -13.73 26.40 7.53
N GLN A 339 -14.84 25.89 7.01
CA GLN A 339 -15.02 25.53 5.60
C GLN A 339 -15.58 26.69 4.78
N SER A 340 -16.30 27.61 5.44
CA SER A 340 -16.64 28.91 4.87
C SER A 340 -16.68 29.97 5.96
N MET A 341 -16.32 31.19 5.57
CA MET A 341 -16.36 32.39 6.41
C MET A 341 -16.87 33.55 5.57
N THR A 342 -17.79 34.34 6.12
CA THR A 342 -18.27 35.58 5.49
C THR A 342 -18.40 36.66 6.57
N ILE A 343 -17.88 37.86 6.30
CA ILE A 343 -18.01 39.01 7.19
C ILE A 343 -18.92 40.02 6.51
N GLU A 344 -19.90 40.56 7.24
CA GLU A 344 -20.77 41.62 6.72
C GLU A 344 -20.03 42.98 6.65
N SER A 345 -20.32 43.78 5.63
CA SER A 345 -19.78 45.14 5.53
C SER A 345 -20.25 46.04 6.67
N LEU A 346 -19.36 46.90 7.17
CA LEU A 346 -19.67 47.81 8.28
C LEU A 346 -19.75 49.27 7.82
N ASN A 347 -20.69 50.01 8.40
CA ASN A 347 -20.77 51.46 8.31
C ASN A 347 -20.63 52.05 9.72
N LEU A 348 -19.63 52.90 9.90
CA LEU A 348 -19.24 53.51 11.18
C LEU A 348 -19.15 55.03 11.06
N LYS A 349 -19.44 55.74 12.14
CA LYS A 349 -18.98 57.11 12.31
C LYS A 349 -17.52 57.12 12.77
N VAL A 350 -16.83 58.24 12.58
CA VAL A 350 -15.50 58.44 13.17
C VAL A 350 -15.60 58.30 14.70
N GLY A 351 -14.75 57.47 15.28
CA GLY A 351 -14.73 57.12 16.71
C GLY A 351 -15.75 56.06 17.15
N GLU A 352 -16.64 55.58 16.26
CA GLU A 352 -17.59 54.52 16.58
C GLU A 352 -16.92 53.14 16.51
N SER A 353 -17.25 52.27 17.46
CA SER A 353 -16.84 50.87 17.47
C SER A 353 -18.04 49.93 17.30
N LYS A 354 -17.91 48.90 16.47
CA LYS A 354 -18.90 47.81 16.32
C LYS A 354 -18.21 46.46 16.21
N GLN A 355 -18.87 45.42 16.72
CA GLN A 355 -18.45 44.04 16.49
C GLN A 355 -18.67 43.66 15.02
N ALA A 356 -17.66 43.09 14.37
CA ALA A 356 -17.83 42.51 13.04
C ALA A 356 -18.77 41.31 13.10
N ASN A 357 -19.80 41.29 12.25
CA ASN A 357 -20.69 40.14 12.12
C ASN A 357 -20.07 39.12 11.15
N ILE A 358 -19.49 38.05 11.71
CA ILE A 358 -18.90 36.96 10.95
C ILE A 358 -19.77 35.70 11.05
N ASN A 359 -20.04 35.09 9.91
CA ASN A 359 -20.72 33.81 9.81
C ASN A 359 -19.73 32.72 9.39
N ILE A 360 -19.60 31.70 10.24
CA ILE A 360 -18.65 30.60 10.09
C ILE A 360 -19.43 29.29 9.88
N LYS A 361 -19.01 28.47 8.91
CA LYS A 361 -19.53 27.12 8.71
C LYS A 361 -18.42 26.07 8.71
N PRO A 362 -18.70 24.86 9.23
CA PRO A 362 -19.93 24.44 9.91
C PRO A 362 -20.11 25.12 11.27
N ALA A 363 -21.36 25.20 11.77
CA ALA A 363 -21.69 25.92 13.00
C ALA A 363 -20.94 25.43 14.25
N ARG A 364 -20.49 24.17 14.25
CA ARG A 364 -19.64 23.60 15.32
C ARG A 364 -18.27 24.28 15.45
N LEU A 365 -17.86 25.08 14.46
CA LEU A 365 -16.62 25.86 14.47
C LEU A 365 -16.86 27.36 14.65
N ALA A 366 -18.04 27.77 15.16
CA ALA A 366 -18.36 29.18 15.35
C ALA A 366 -17.37 29.92 16.27
N ASP A 367 -16.76 29.19 17.21
CA ASP A 367 -15.77 29.72 18.16
C ASP A 367 -14.31 29.54 17.68
N ALA A 368 -14.11 29.30 16.37
CA ALA A 368 -12.76 29.19 15.80
C ALA A 368 -11.94 30.45 16.09
N LYS A 369 -10.68 30.26 16.51
CA LYS A 369 -9.73 31.36 16.70
C LYS A 369 -9.40 32.01 15.35
N LEU A 370 -9.51 33.32 15.27
CA LEU A 370 -9.26 34.11 14.07
C LEU A 370 -8.19 35.16 14.32
N THR A 371 -7.37 35.41 13.30
CA THR A 371 -6.45 36.54 13.24
C THR A 371 -7.10 37.65 12.43
N TRP A 372 -7.26 38.82 13.03
CA TRP A 372 -7.86 39.99 12.39
C TRP A 372 -6.81 40.99 11.93
N ALA A 373 -7.04 41.60 10.77
CA ALA A 373 -6.17 42.66 10.24
C ALA A 373 -6.98 43.71 9.47
N SER A 374 -6.51 44.96 9.49
CA SER A 374 -7.01 46.05 8.65
C SER A 374 -6.00 46.38 7.56
N GLN A 375 -6.45 46.58 6.33
CA GLN A 375 -5.58 47.03 5.23
C GLN A 375 -5.12 48.48 5.43
N ASP A 376 -5.91 49.31 6.12
CA ASP A 376 -5.57 50.70 6.44
C ASP A 376 -6.10 51.08 7.82
N GLU A 377 -5.22 50.95 8.82
CA GLU A 377 -5.49 51.33 10.21
C GLU A 377 -5.69 52.84 10.41
N SER A 378 -5.34 53.68 9.43
CA SER A 378 -5.62 55.12 9.49
C SER A 378 -7.10 55.45 9.22
N VAL A 379 -7.83 54.53 8.55
CA VAL A 379 -9.27 54.64 8.28
C VAL A 379 -10.09 53.86 9.30
N ALA A 380 -9.76 52.58 9.53
CA ALA A 380 -10.43 51.75 10.54
C ALA A 380 -9.47 50.72 11.15
N LYS A 381 -9.57 50.51 12.46
CA LYS A 381 -8.80 49.49 13.20
C LYS A 381 -9.71 48.33 13.58
N VAL A 382 -9.17 47.13 13.64
CA VAL A 382 -9.84 45.95 14.17
C VAL A 382 -8.96 45.33 15.25
N ASP A 383 -9.54 45.02 16.40
CA ASP A 383 -8.80 44.37 17.49
C ASP A 383 -8.82 42.83 17.38
N ALA A 384 -8.12 42.15 18.30
CA ALA A 384 -8.03 40.70 18.32
C ALA A 384 -9.38 39.98 18.54
N ASN A 385 -10.41 40.69 19.03
CA ASN A 385 -11.75 40.15 19.24
C ASN A 385 -12.70 40.47 18.07
N GLY A 386 -12.22 41.12 17.01
CA GLY A 386 -13.04 41.53 15.87
C GLY A 386 -13.88 42.78 16.11
N VAL A 387 -13.54 43.61 17.10
CA VAL A 387 -14.18 44.92 17.29
C VAL A 387 -13.52 45.93 16.36
N VAL A 388 -14.33 46.49 15.46
CA VAL A 388 -13.89 47.44 14.43
C VAL A 388 -14.18 48.86 14.91
N THR A 389 -13.17 49.73 14.91
CA THR A 389 -13.26 51.14 15.31
C THR A 389 -12.92 52.05 14.14
N GLY A 390 -13.83 52.96 13.80
CA GLY A 390 -13.61 53.97 12.76
C GLY A 390 -12.64 55.06 13.23
N VAL A 391 -11.59 55.34 12.45
CA VAL A 391 -10.53 56.30 12.80
C VAL A 391 -10.66 57.61 12.01
N ALA A 392 -10.90 57.54 10.71
CA ALA A 392 -11.05 58.71 9.84
C ALA A 392 -11.99 58.43 8.66
N ASP A 393 -12.54 59.48 8.05
CA ASP A 393 -13.41 59.37 6.87
C ASP A 393 -12.71 58.60 5.74
N GLY A 394 -13.36 57.55 5.22
CA GLY A 394 -12.74 56.71 4.20
C GLY A 394 -13.42 55.36 4.03
N GLU A 395 -12.82 54.54 3.17
CA GLU A 395 -13.18 53.13 2.98
C GLU A 395 -11.90 52.29 3.10
N THR A 396 -11.95 51.22 3.87
CA THR A 396 -10.87 50.23 3.98
C THR A 396 -11.46 48.82 4.01
N MET A 397 -10.59 47.80 3.94
CA MET A 397 -10.97 46.40 4.10
C MET A 397 -10.40 45.86 5.40
N ILE A 398 -11.22 45.11 6.12
CA ILE A 398 -10.76 44.24 7.19
C ILE A 398 -10.76 42.79 6.71
N SER A 399 -9.93 41.97 7.33
CA SER A 399 -9.85 40.54 7.08
C SER A 399 -9.86 39.76 8.39
N ALA A 400 -10.45 38.57 8.36
CA ALA A 400 -10.33 37.56 9.41
C ALA A 400 -9.83 36.26 8.79
N THR A 401 -8.70 35.76 9.31
CA THR A 401 -8.03 34.56 8.83
C THR A 401 -8.09 33.48 9.91
N ALA A 402 -8.60 32.30 9.58
CA ALA A 402 -8.58 31.14 10.46
C ALA A 402 -7.19 30.45 10.45
N MET A 403 -6.94 29.58 11.43
CA MET A 403 -5.71 28.75 11.49
C MET A 403 -5.50 27.91 10.23
N SER A 404 -6.58 27.49 9.56
CA SER A 404 -6.52 26.81 8.26
C SER A 404 -6.12 27.72 7.09
N GLY A 405 -5.77 28.99 7.31
CA GLY A 405 -5.47 29.96 6.25
C GLY A 405 -6.70 30.51 5.52
N LEU A 406 -7.90 29.95 5.72
CA LEU A 406 -9.13 30.48 5.12
C LEU A 406 -9.38 31.91 5.60
N THR A 407 -9.52 32.85 4.66
CA THR A 407 -9.66 34.27 4.95
C THR A 407 -10.98 34.82 4.40
N ALA A 408 -11.71 35.56 5.25
CA ALA A 408 -12.85 36.37 4.85
C ALA A 408 -12.50 37.85 4.88
N TYR A 409 -13.15 38.63 4.02
CA TYR A 409 -12.93 40.06 3.90
C TYR A 409 -14.26 40.83 4.02
N ALA A 410 -14.22 42.02 4.61
CA ALA A 410 -15.35 42.94 4.63
C ALA A 410 -14.91 44.39 4.39
N ARG A 411 -15.77 45.15 3.69
CA ARG A 411 -15.59 46.59 3.51
C ARG A 411 -16.06 47.33 4.76
N VAL A 412 -15.26 48.28 5.21
CA VAL A 412 -15.59 49.21 6.29
C VAL A 412 -15.62 50.63 5.73
N THR A 413 -16.77 51.29 5.85
CA THR A 413 -16.95 52.69 5.48
C THR A 413 -17.05 53.53 6.74
N VAL A 414 -16.21 54.55 6.86
CA VAL A 414 -16.16 55.45 8.03
C VAL A 414 -16.54 56.87 7.59
N GLY A 415 -17.43 57.51 8.34
CA GLY A 415 -17.60 58.97 8.35
C GLY A 415 -18.30 59.62 7.15
N LYS A 416 -18.52 58.92 6.03
CA LYS A 416 -19.32 59.46 4.91
C LYS A 416 -20.81 59.56 5.30
N GLY A 417 -21.28 60.76 5.67
CA GLY A 417 -22.70 61.13 5.64
C GLY A 417 -23.16 61.51 4.23
N THR A 418 -24.33 61.04 3.81
CA THR A 418 -24.91 61.09 2.45
C THR A 418 -25.10 62.50 1.84
N PRO A 419 -24.99 62.71 0.50
CA PRO A 419 -25.86 63.66 -0.19
C PRO A 419 -27.27 63.05 -0.28
N VAL A 420 -28.24 63.63 0.42
CA VAL A 420 -29.66 63.43 0.12
C VAL A 420 -30.04 64.34 -1.04
N ILE A 421 -30.42 63.77 -2.19
CA ILE A 421 -31.35 64.41 -3.12
C ILE A 421 -32.65 63.63 -3.06
N LEU A 422 -33.67 64.23 -2.42
CA LEU A 422 -35.06 63.86 -2.61
C LEU A 422 -35.50 64.35 -4.00
N THR A 423 -35.89 63.44 -4.87
CA THR A 423 -36.85 63.76 -5.94
C THR A 423 -38.00 62.77 -5.84
N TYR A 424 -39.10 63.24 -5.26
CA TYR A 424 -40.41 62.66 -5.49
C TYR A 424 -40.76 62.85 -6.96
N GLY A 425 -41.02 61.74 -7.64
CA GLY A 425 -41.49 61.70 -9.01
C GLY A 425 -41.77 60.24 -9.36
N GLU A 426 -42.99 59.81 -9.08
CA GLU A 426 -43.53 58.52 -9.50
C GLU A 426 -43.29 58.27 -10.99
N ALA A 427 -42.85 57.07 -11.33
CA ALA A 427 -43.27 56.40 -12.55
C ALA A 427 -43.27 54.89 -12.27
N PRO A 428 -44.43 54.30 -11.92
CA PRO A 428 -44.60 52.87 -11.99
C PRO A 428 -44.55 52.46 -13.48
N GLU A 429 -43.89 51.33 -13.75
CA GLU A 429 -43.67 50.72 -15.07
C GLU A 429 -42.43 51.19 -15.84
N LEU A 430 -41.33 50.44 -15.69
CA LEU A 430 -40.34 50.17 -16.74
C LEU A 430 -39.45 48.99 -16.32
N ASN A 431 -40.08 47.82 -16.15
CA ASN A 431 -39.43 46.59 -16.61
C ASN A 431 -39.64 46.51 -18.12
N ASP A 432 -38.66 45.93 -18.81
CA ASP A 432 -38.72 45.50 -20.21
C ASP A 432 -38.63 46.61 -21.28
N ARG A 433 -37.43 47.17 -21.48
CA ARG A 433 -36.76 47.33 -22.80
C ARG A 433 -35.57 48.30 -22.73
N MET A 434 -34.54 48.00 -23.51
CA MET A 434 -33.38 48.83 -23.93
C MET A 434 -32.17 48.78 -22.98
N LEU A 435 -31.25 47.81 -23.07
CA LEU A 435 -30.93 46.92 -24.21
C LEU A 435 -30.61 47.67 -25.52
N ALA A 436 -30.03 48.88 -25.42
CA ALA A 436 -29.54 49.65 -26.58
C ALA A 436 -28.05 50.01 -26.53
N ASP A 437 -27.33 49.78 -25.43
CA ASP A 437 -25.87 50.05 -25.37
C ASP A 437 -25.03 48.78 -25.53
N ILE A 438 -25.47 47.90 -26.45
CA ILE A 438 -24.58 47.02 -27.21
C ILE A 438 -24.49 47.61 -28.62
N LEU A 439 -23.49 48.46 -28.81
CA LEU A 439 -22.90 48.79 -30.11
C LEU A 439 -21.43 49.17 -29.85
N ASP A 440 -20.65 48.16 -29.46
CA ASP A 440 -19.32 48.01 -30.07
C ASP A 440 -19.08 46.52 -30.29
N LEU A 441 -19.53 46.09 -31.46
CA LEU A 441 -19.18 44.83 -32.10
C LEU A 441 -17.79 45.01 -32.71
N GLU A 442 -16.84 44.19 -32.30
CA GLU A 442 -15.76 43.58 -33.10
C GLU A 442 -14.82 42.89 -32.08
N THR A 443 -14.98 41.63 -31.70
CA THR A 443 -15.15 40.42 -32.50
C THR A 443 -15.71 39.37 -31.54
N GLY A 444 -16.84 38.74 -31.85
CA GLY A 444 -16.75 37.41 -32.45
C GLY A 444 -17.24 36.31 -31.51
N ILE A 445 -18.54 36.35 -31.21
CA ILE A 445 -19.45 35.22 -31.00
C ILE A 445 -19.57 34.59 -29.60
N VAL A 446 -20.84 34.65 -29.18
CA VAL A 446 -21.52 34.17 -27.98
C VAL A 446 -21.80 32.67 -28.07
N VAL A 447 -21.45 31.98 -26.99
CA VAL A 447 -22.21 30.97 -26.21
C VAL A 447 -23.30 30.15 -26.92
N ASN A 448 -23.27 28.84 -26.74
CA ASN A 448 -24.50 28.09 -26.45
C ASN A 448 -24.22 26.80 -25.67
N LEU A 449 -24.72 26.76 -24.44
CA LEU A 449 -25.01 25.54 -23.71
C LEU A 449 -26.10 24.76 -24.47
N HIS A 450 -25.87 23.46 -24.68
CA HIS A 450 -26.92 22.50 -25.00
C HIS A 450 -26.64 21.22 -24.21
N ILE A 451 -27.48 20.96 -23.21
CA ILE A 451 -27.57 19.64 -22.57
C ILE A 451 -28.40 18.74 -23.49
N LYS A 452 -27.85 17.56 -23.86
CA LYS A 452 -28.60 16.38 -24.28
C LYS A 452 -27.93 15.12 -23.72
N SER A 453 -28.78 14.15 -23.41
CA SER A 453 -28.57 12.94 -22.63
C SER A 453 -27.60 11.89 -23.20
N ILE A 454 -27.02 11.12 -22.27
CA ILE A 454 -26.79 9.66 -22.23
C ILE A 454 -26.65 8.89 -23.56
N ASP A 455 -25.47 8.30 -23.80
CA ASP A 455 -25.28 6.84 -23.96
C ASP A 455 -23.81 6.47 -24.30
N GLN A 456 -23.22 5.68 -23.40
CA GLN A 456 -22.50 4.40 -23.62
C GLN A 456 -21.11 4.25 -24.33
N PHE A 457 -20.16 3.71 -23.51
CA PHE A 457 -19.04 2.76 -23.77
C PHE A 457 -17.69 3.25 -24.42
N PRO A 458 -16.53 2.55 -24.23
CA PRO A 458 -15.67 2.51 -23.02
C PRO A 458 -14.15 2.73 -23.36
N PRO A 459 -13.18 2.18 -22.58
CA PRO A 459 -12.06 2.92 -22.00
C PRO A 459 -10.86 3.13 -22.94
N ARG A 460 -10.07 4.19 -22.69
CA ARG A 460 -8.69 4.27 -23.17
C ARG A 460 -7.74 4.44 -22.00
N TRP A 461 -6.99 3.36 -21.75
CA TRP A 461 -5.74 3.38 -21.00
C TRP A 461 -4.77 4.41 -21.61
N SER A 462 -4.20 5.28 -20.78
CA SER A 462 -2.87 5.81 -21.03
C SER A 462 -2.14 6.01 -19.71
N THR A 463 -1.10 5.22 -19.54
CA THR A 463 0.01 5.38 -18.61
C THR A 463 0.64 6.76 -18.76
N ALA A 464 0.59 7.57 -17.71
CA ALA A 464 1.52 8.66 -17.49
C ALA A 464 1.68 8.85 -15.98
N GLY A 465 2.80 8.33 -15.46
CA GLY A 465 3.24 8.61 -14.11
C GLY A 465 3.33 10.13 -13.92
N ARG A 466 2.56 10.65 -12.97
CA ARG A 466 2.85 11.94 -12.37
C ARG A 466 3.81 11.69 -11.20
N PRO A 467 4.89 12.46 -11.07
CA PRO A 467 5.82 12.31 -9.96
C PRO A 467 5.08 12.62 -8.65
N SER A 468 5.22 11.73 -7.68
CA SER A 468 4.92 12.05 -6.29
C SER A 468 5.82 13.20 -5.86
N VAL A 469 5.23 14.30 -5.43
CA VAL A 469 5.96 15.39 -4.78
C VAL A 469 6.28 14.90 -3.36
N SER A 470 7.50 14.43 -3.16
CA SER A 470 8.03 14.15 -1.83
C SER A 470 8.17 15.48 -1.09
N HIS A 471 7.35 15.68 -0.06
CA HIS A 471 7.53 16.77 0.89
C HIS A 471 8.52 16.31 1.98
N PRO A 472 9.37 17.22 2.51
CA PRO A 472 10.40 16.84 3.46
C PRO A 472 9.77 16.42 4.80
N SER A 473 9.87 15.14 5.12
CA SER A 473 9.42 14.53 6.37
C SER A 473 10.37 14.87 7.52
N GLY A 474 10.09 15.98 8.20
CA GLY A 474 10.62 16.26 9.54
C GLY A 474 9.66 15.77 10.63
N ILE A 475 9.42 14.46 10.71
CA ILE A 475 8.43 13.89 11.64
C ILE A 475 9.13 13.40 12.91
N LYS A 476 8.69 13.88 14.07
CA LYS A 476 9.14 13.41 15.40
C LYS A 476 8.12 12.43 15.97
N LEU A 477 8.55 11.21 16.26
CA LEU A 477 7.75 10.20 16.94
C LEU A 477 8.11 10.16 18.43
N SER A 478 7.09 9.96 19.28
CA SER A 478 7.30 9.55 20.67
C SER A 478 6.34 8.40 20.99
N THR A 479 6.88 7.30 21.51
CA THR A 479 6.10 6.20 22.05
C THR A 479 5.62 6.58 23.44
N ALA A 480 4.32 6.69 23.64
CA ALA A 480 3.75 6.97 24.96
C ALA A 480 3.77 5.70 25.82
N THR A 481 4.91 5.41 26.46
CA THR A 481 4.96 4.49 27.60
C THR A 481 4.78 5.31 28.88
N GLY A 482 3.65 5.13 29.58
CA GLY A 482 3.50 5.68 30.94
C GLY A 482 4.57 5.07 31.87
N ALA A 483 5.08 5.75 32.91
CA ALA A 483 4.50 6.79 33.74
C ALA A 483 5.60 7.59 34.46
N SER A 484 5.36 8.87 34.77
CA SER A 484 5.62 9.49 36.08
C SER A 484 5.18 10.97 36.12
N PRO A 485 4.87 11.51 37.31
CA PRO A 485 3.89 12.58 37.49
C PRO A 485 4.48 13.99 37.47
N LEU A 486 3.59 14.95 37.24
CA LEU A 486 3.58 16.35 37.70
C LEU A 486 4.83 16.80 38.47
N TRP A 487 5.55 17.78 37.92
CA TRP A 487 5.83 19.08 38.56
C TRP A 487 5.87 20.18 37.50
#